data_AF-A0A670ZV64-F1
#
_entry.id   AF-A0A670ZV64-F1
#
_cell.length_a   1.000
_cell.length_b   1.000
_cell.length_c   1.000
_cell.angle_alpha   90.00
_cell.angle_beta   90.00
_cell.angle_gamma   90.00
#
_symmetry.space_group_name_H-M   'P 1'
#
loop_
_entity.id
_entity.type
_entity.pdbx_description
1 polymer ?
#
loop_
_entity_poly.entity_id
_entity_poly.type
_entity_poly.pdbx_seq_one_letter_code
_entity_poly.pdbx_strand_id
1 'polypeptide(L)'
;HILDYLRTEGLFRVPGNSTRQQNLKEALNSGTEIDLDSGEFHSNDVATLLKMFLGELPEPLLTHKHFHAHLKISDKERQIEALQLLFLILPAANRNLLKLLLDLLYQTAKKQDRNKMSAHNLALMFAPHILWPRNVSILFHIMVKREK
;
A
#
# COMPACT_ATOMS: atom_id res chain seq x y z
N HIS A 1 -12.51 -4.74 10.07
CA HIS A 1 -11.77 -5.91 9.56
C HIS A 1 -10.25 -5.77 9.59
N ILE A 2 -9.54 -5.24 8.58
CA ILE A 2 -8.05 -5.17 8.66
C ILE A 2 -7.54 -4.29 9.83
N LEU A 3 -8.35 -3.31 10.25
CA LEU A 3 -8.09 -2.45 11.42
C LEU A 3 -8.07 -3.21 12.75
N ASP A 4 -8.70 -4.38 12.81
CA ASP A 4 -8.76 -5.21 14.02
C ASP A 4 -7.48 -6.03 14.18
N TYR A 5 -6.75 -6.25 13.08
CA TYR A 5 -5.52 -7.03 13.02
C TYR A 5 -4.25 -6.19 12.93
N LEU A 6 -4.32 -4.89 13.27
CA LEU A 6 -3.16 -3.98 13.22
C LEU A 6 -2.00 -4.41 14.13
N ARG A 7 -2.21 -5.34 15.07
CA ARG A 7 -1.14 -5.86 15.94
C ARG A 7 -0.44 -7.10 15.37
N THR A 8 -0.92 -7.66 14.26
CA THR A 8 -0.33 -8.82 13.60
C THR A 8 1.10 -8.53 13.17
N GLU A 9 2.05 -9.36 13.61
CA GLU A 9 3.47 -9.17 13.30
C GLU A 9 3.72 -9.20 11.79
N GLY A 10 4.40 -8.16 11.29
CA GLY A 10 4.76 -8.04 9.89
C GLY A 10 3.57 -7.84 8.94
N LEU A 11 2.43 -7.31 9.41
CA LEU A 11 1.30 -6.96 8.55
C LEU A 11 1.78 -6.12 7.33
N PHE A 12 1.31 -6.46 6.13
CA PHE A 12 1.79 -5.95 4.83
C PHE A 12 3.20 -6.37 4.38
N ARG A 13 4.07 -6.85 5.27
CA ARG A 13 5.38 -7.43 4.92
C ARG A 13 5.28 -8.93 4.65
N VAL A 14 4.61 -9.67 5.53
CA VAL A 14 4.41 -11.11 5.42
C VAL A 14 3.31 -11.39 4.40
N PRO A 15 3.57 -12.17 3.34
CA PRO A 15 2.52 -12.53 2.38
C PRO A 15 1.51 -13.49 3.04
N GLY A 16 0.24 -13.39 2.65
CA GLY A 16 -0.76 -14.41 2.96
C GLY A 16 -0.56 -15.71 2.16
N ASN A 17 -1.55 -16.58 2.23
CA ASN A 17 -1.63 -17.79 1.41
C ASN A 17 -2.15 -17.44 0.00
N SER A 18 -1.43 -17.86 -1.04
CA SER A 18 -1.76 -17.53 -2.44
C SER A 18 -3.11 -18.05 -2.90
N THR A 19 -3.51 -19.25 -2.48
CA THR A 19 -4.81 -19.84 -2.84
C THR A 19 -5.95 -19.03 -2.21
N ARG A 20 -5.84 -18.70 -0.91
CA ARG A 20 -6.85 -17.87 -0.25
C ARG A 20 -6.92 -16.46 -0.82
N GLN A 21 -5.78 -15.87 -1.20
CA GLN A 21 -5.77 -14.57 -1.89
C GLN A 21 -6.51 -14.63 -3.23
N GLN A 22 -6.30 -15.68 -4.02
CA GLN A 22 -6.98 -15.86 -5.29
C GLN A 22 -8.48 -16.05 -5.11
N ASN A 23 -8.90 -16.91 -4.18
CA ASN A 23 -10.31 -17.10 -3.85
C ASN A 23 -10.97 -15.79 -3.39
N LEU A 24 -10.29 -15.02 -2.52
CA LEU A 24 -10.78 -13.74 -2.04
C LEU A 24 -10.91 -12.72 -3.18
N LYS A 25 -9.94 -12.69 -4.09
CA LYS A 25 -9.97 -11.82 -5.28
C LYS A 25 -11.14 -12.16 -6.20
N GLU A 26 -11.36 -13.45 -6.47
CA GLU A 26 -12.45 -13.92 -7.31
C GLU A 26 -13.81 -13.58 -6.70
N ALA A 27 -14.00 -13.84 -5.40
CA ALA A 27 -15.23 -13.50 -4.69
C ALA A 27 -15.53 -11.99 -4.73
N LEU A 28 -14.52 -11.13 -4.55
CA LEU A 28 -14.70 -9.68 -4.66
C LEU A 28 -15.08 -9.25 -6.08
N ASN A 29 -14.45 -9.85 -7.10
CA ASN A 29 -14.70 -9.51 -8.50
C ASN A 29 -16.07 -10.00 -8.99
N SER A 30 -16.59 -11.10 -8.46
CA SER A 30 -17.92 -11.61 -8.76
C SER A 30 -19.04 -10.91 -7.98
N GLY A 31 -18.69 -10.03 -7.03
CA GLY A 31 -19.65 -9.39 -6.15
C GLY A 31 -20.27 -10.35 -5.12
N THR A 32 -19.62 -11.48 -4.86
CA THR A 32 -20.04 -12.43 -3.84
C THR A 32 -19.90 -11.76 -2.48
N GLU A 33 -20.88 -11.95 -1.59
CA GLU A 33 -20.80 -11.48 -0.22
C GLU A 33 -19.72 -12.29 0.53
N ILE A 34 -18.78 -11.58 1.16
CA ILE A 34 -17.63 -12.19 1.83
C ILE A 34 -17.74 -11.91 3.31
N ASP A 35 -17.86 -12.98 4.09
CA ASP A 35 -17.71 -12.90 5.53
C ASP A 35 -16.22 -13.04 5.90
N LEU A 36 -15.58 -11.89 6.14
CA LEU A 36 -14.18 -11.85 6.57
C LEU A 36 -14.00 -12.31 8.03
N ASP A 37 -15.07 -12.39 8.83
CA ASP A 37 -15.04 -12.84 10.23
C ASP A 37 -15.22 -14.37 10.38
N SER A 38 -15.57 -15.06 9.29
CA SER A 38 -15.70 -16.53 9.21
C SER A 38 -14.43 -17.31 9.58
N GLY A 39 -13.26 -16.65 9.57
CA GLY A 39 -11.95 -17.28 9.73
C GLY A 39 -11.41 -17.93 8.45
N GLU A 40 -12.16 -17.87 7.34
CA GLU A 40 -11.70 -18.38 6.04
C GLU A 40 -10.47 -17.60 5.54
N PHE A 41 -10.48 -16.26 5.70
CA PHE A 41 -9.41 -15.38 5.25
C PHE A 41 -8.61 -14.81 6.42
N HIS A 42 -7.30 -14.80 6.30
CA HIS A 42 -6.42 -14.22 7.31
C HIS A 42 -6.09 -12.76 6.97
N SER A 43 -5.69 -11.98 7.98
CA SER A 43 -5.29 -10.58 7.81
C SER A 43 -4.22 -10.37 6.73
N ASN A 44 -3.29 -11.32 6.58
CA ASN A 44 -2.22 -11.27 5.58
C ASN A 44 -2.74 -11.50 4.16
N ASP A 45 -3.84 -12.25 3.99
CA ASP A 45 -4.48 -12.46 2.69
C ASP A 45 -5.12 -11.14 2.22
N VAL A 46 -5.88 -10.49 3.12
CA VAL A 46 -6.47 -9.16 2.87
C VAL A 46 -5.40 -8.09 2.64
N ALA A 47 -4.34 -8.09 3.45
CA ALA A 47 -3.24 -7.14 3.32
C ALA A 47 -2.49 -7.27 1.99
N THR A 48 -2.21 -8.51 1.54
CA THR A 48 -1.59 -8.74 0.23
C THR A 48 -2.54 -8.36 -0.90
N LEU A 49 -3.82 -8.70 -0.79
CA LEU A 49 -4.79 -8.37 -1.83
C LEU A 49 -4.97 -6.85 -2.00
N LEU A 50 -4.97 -6.08 -0.92
CA LEU A 50 -4.98 -4.61 -0.98
C LEU A 50 -3.78 -4.07 -1.76
N LYS A 51 -2.56 -4.59 -1.50
CA LYS A 51 -1.36 -4.20 -2.24
C LYS A 51 -1.44 -4.60 -3.72
N MET A 52 -1.97 -5.78 -4.01
CA MET A 52 -2.20 -6.24 -5.38
C MET A 52 -3.16 -5.31 -6.11
N PHE A 53 -4.31 -4.98 -5.51
CA PHE A 53 -5.28 -4.04 -6.07
C PHE A 53 -4.63 -2.70 -6.44
N LEU A 54 -3.88 -2.09 -5.51
CA LEU A 54 -3.16 -0.84 -5.77
C LEU A 54 -2.16 -0.98 -6.91
N GLY A 55 -1.39 -2.08 -6.90
CA GLY A 55 -0.41 -2.39 -7.93
C GLY A 55 -1.02 -2.74 -9.29
N GLU A 56 -2.30 -3.12 -9.36
CA GLU A 56 -3.05 -3.50 -10.55
C GLU A 56 -3.86 -2.34 -11.18
N LEU A 57 -3.91 -1.17 -10.54
CA LEU A 57 -4.57 0.02 -11.10
C LEU A 57 -4.00 0.42 -12.47
N PRO A 58 -4.82 0.89 -13.43
CA PRO A 58 -4.35 1.29 -14.77
C PRO A 58 -3.20 2.31 -14.74
N GLU A 59 -3.22 3.20 -13.74
CA GLU A 59 -2.18 4.18 -13.42
C GLU A 59 -1.86 4.09 -11.91
N PRO A 60 -0.61 4.32 -11.46
CA PRO A 60 -0.28 4.37 -10.04
C PRO A 60 -1.16 5.36 -9.28
N LEU A 61 -1.43 5.07 -8.01
CA LEU A 61 -2.30 5.90 -7.18
C LEU A 61 -1.87 7.37 -7.14
N LEU A 62 -0.55 7.64 -7.12
CA LEU A 62 0.01 8.99 -7.12
C LEU A 62 0.15 9.62 -8.52
N THR A 63 -0.33 8.95 -9.57
CA THR A 63 -0.27 9.36 -10.98
C THR A 63 1.15 9.48 -11.55
N HIS A 64 1.31 9.23 -12.85
CA HIS A 64 2.59 9.44 -13.54
C HIS A 64 2.93 10.93 -13.66
N LYS A 65 1.91 11.79 -13.79
CA LYS A 65 2.04 13.23 -14.04
C LYS A 65 2.91 13.94 -13.00
N HIS A 66 2.87 13.46 -11.75
CA HIS A 66 3.56 14.08 -10.62
C HIS A 66 4.73 13.26 -10.08
N PHE A 67 5.07 12.13 -10.72
CA PHE A 67 6.14 11.23 -10.28
C PHE A 67 7.48 11.96 -10.07
N HIS A 68 7.94 12.75 -11.05
CA HIS A 68 9.19 13.51 -10.92
C HIS A 68 9.12 14.59 -9.84
N ALA A 69 7.94 15.17 -9.57
CA ALA A 69 7.78 16.15 -8.51
C ALA A 69 7.97 15.49 -7.14
N HIS A 70 7.41 14.29 -6.93
CA HIS A 70 7.62 13.51 -5.71
C HIS A 70 9.11 13.19 -5.47
N LEU A 71 9.88 12.87 -6.51
CA LEU A 71 11.32 12.56 -6.39
C LEU A 71 12.19 13.79 -6.05
N LYS A 72 11.72 14.99 -6.37
CA LYS A 72 12.47 16.25 -6.16
C LYS A 72 12.28 16.85 -4.78
N ILE A 73 11.42 16.27 -3.94
CA ILE A 73 11.20 16.74 -2.57
C ILE A 73 12.37 16.29 -1.69
N SER A 74 13.42 17.11 -1.63
CA SER A 74 14.63 16.87 -0.81
C SER A 74 14.76 17.85 0.35
N ASP A 75 14.09 19.00 0.29
CA ASP A 75 14.11 20.03 1.32
C ASP A 75 13.20 19.65 2.50
N LYS A 76 13.80 19.40 3.66
CA LYS A 76 13.10 19.00 4.89
C LYS A 76 12.21 20.09 5.46
N GLU A 77 12.51 21.36 5.20
CA GLU A 77 11.76 22.49 5.77
C GLU A 77 10.41 22.67 5.08
N ARG A 78 10.37 22.46 3.76
CA ARG A 78 9.16 22.61 2.93
C ARG A 78 8.55 21.29 2.46
N GLN A 79 9.11 20.16 2.87
CA GLN A 79 8.67 18.83 2.42
C GLN A 79 7.18 18.60 2.66
N ILE A 80 6.68 18.97 3.84
CA ILE A 80 5.26 18.74 4.20
C ILE A 80 4.35 19.58 3.30
N GLU A 81 4.66 20.85 3.12
CA GLU A 81 3.88 21.76 2.26
C GLU A 81 3.86 21.26 0.80
N ALA A 82 5.02 20.87 0.27
CA ALA A 82 5.12 20.31 -1.08
C ALA A 82 4.27 19.04 -1.24
N LEU A 83 4.31 18.13 -0.26
CA LEU A 83 3.50 16.90 -0.27
C LEU A 83 2.00 17.21 -0.18
N GLN A 84 1.60 18.21 0.60
CA GLN A 84 0.20 18.64 0.69
C GLN A 84 -0.30 19.22 -0.64
N LEU A 85 0.50 20.05 -1.31
CA LEU A 85 0.15 20.59 -2.63
C LEU A 85 0.01 19.47 -3.67
N LEU A 86 0.94 18.51 -3.69
CA LEU A 86 0.85 17.35 -4.57
C LEU A 86 -0.38 16.49 -4.28
N PHE A 87 -0.78 16.36 -3.02
CA PHE A 87 -2.01 15.67 -2.64
C PHE A 87 -3.26 16.39 -3.15
N LEU A 88 -3.30 17.73 -3.10
CA LEU A 88 -4.46 18.52 -3.53
C LEU A 88 -4.71 18.46 -5.05
N ILE A 89 -3.65 18.35 -5.84
CA ILE A 89 -3.76 18.28 -7.31
C ILE A 89 -4.11 16.88 -7.85
N LEU A 90 -4.16 15.86 -6.99
CA LEU A 90 -4.60 14.52 -7.38
C LEU A 90 -6.08 14.53 -7.80
N PRO A 91 -6.46 13.68 -8.79
CA PRO A 91 -7.86 13.42 -9.08
C PRO A 91 -8.63 13.03 -7.81
N ALA A 92 -9.92 13.41 -7.74
CA ALA A 92 -10.71 13.23 -6.52
C ALA A 92 -10.75 11.77 -6.03
N ALA A 93 -10.88 10.81 -6.95
CA ALA A 93 -10.87 9.38 -6.62
C ALA A 93 -9.53 8.94 -6.01
N ASN A 94 -8.41 9.28 -6.65
CA ASN A 94 -7.05 8.97 -6.18
C ASN A 94 -6.79 9.59 -4.80
N ARG A 95 -7.18 10.86 -4.61
CA ARG A 95 -7.02 11.58 -3.35
C ARG A 95 -7.80 10.93 -2.21
N ASN A 96 -9.04 10.52 -2.47
CA ASN A 96 -9.89 9.85 -1.47
C ASN A 96 -9.30 8.49 -1.08
N LEU A 97 -8.89 7.68 -2.05
CA LEU A 97 -8.26 6.38 -1.79
C LEU A 97 -6.92 6.54 -1.06
N LEU A 98 -6.09 7.50 -1.47
CA LEU A 98 -4.82 7.78 -0.82
C LEU A 98 -5.01 8.23 0.64
N LYS A 99 -6.04 9.04 0.93
CA LYS A 99 -6.35 9.44 2.31
C LYS A 99 -6.66 8.22 3.19
N LEU A 100 -7.56 7.34 2.72
CA LEU A 100 -7.91 6.11 3.44
C LEU A 100 -6.69 5.20 3.64
N LEU A 101 -5.85 5.08 2.60
CA LEU A 101 -4.61 4.32 2.69
C LEU A 101 -3.65 4.92 3.72
N LEU A 102 -3.40 6.23 3.68
CA LEU A 102 -2.52 6.91 4.62
C LEU A 102 -3.03 6.78 6.07
N ASP A 103 -4.34 6.89 6.29
CA ASP A 103 -4.94 6.65 7.60
C ASP A 103 -4.69 5.22 8.08
N LEU A 104 -4.89 4.21 7.23
CA LEU A 104 -4.60 2.81 7.56
C LEU A 104 -3.12 2.58 7.88
N LEU A 105 -2.21 3.12 7.07
CA LEU A 105 -0.76 3.00 7.29
C LEU A 105 -0.32 3.72 8.55
N TYR A 106 -0.89 4.89 8.84
CA TYR A 106 -0.64 5.62 10.08
C TYR A 106 -1.08 4.81 11.31
N GLN A 107 -2.30 4.25 11.30
CA GLN A 107 -2.77 3.41 12.39
C GLN A 107 -1.93 2.14 12.57
N THR A 108 -1.47 1.54 11.46
CA THR A 108 -0.54 0.41 11.49
C THR A 108 0.79 0.80 12.13
N ALA A 109 1.39 1.92 11.71
CA ALA A 109 2.66 2.40 12.25
C ALA A 109 2.58 2.75 13.74
N LYS A 110 1.41 3.21 14.24
CA LYS A 110 1.18 3.43 15.67
C LYS A 110 1.26 2.17 16.52
N LYS A 111 1.16 0.99 15.92
CA LYS A 111 1.26 -0.32 16.60
C LYS A 111 2.61 -1.01 16.35
N GLN A 112 3.62 -0.27 15.89
CA GLN A 112 4.95 -0.80 15.55
C GLN A 112 5.65 -1.53 16.70
N ASP A 113 5.33 -1.22 17.96
CA ASP A 113 5.83 -1.94 19.13
C ASP A 113 5.43 -3.43 19.10
N ARG A 114 4.24 -3.72 18.57
CA ARG A 114 3.70 -5.09 18.39
C ARG A 114 3.94 -5.63 17.00
N ASN A 115 3.49 -4.93 15.96
CA ASN A 115 3.51 -5.46 14.60
C ASN A 115 4.87 -5.34 13.90
N LYS A 116 5.83 -4.60 14.46
CA LYS A 116 7.19 -4.36 13.90
C LYS A 116 7.21 -3.62 12.54
N MET A 117 6.12 -2.93 12.19
CA MET A 117 5.97 -2.17 10.96
C MET A 117 6.01 -0.67 11.24
N SER A 118 7.20 -0.07 11.15
CA SER A 118 7.37 1.39 11.20
C SER A 118 6.83 2.07 9.94
N ALA A 119 6.65 3.40 9.99
CA ALA A 119 6.29 4.19 8.81
C ALA A 119 7.28 3.98 7.65
N HIS A 120 8.57 3.83 7.95
CA HIS A 120 9.60 3.50 6.95
C HIS A 120 9.38 2.12 6.34
N ASN A 121 9.15 1.08 7.17
CA ASN A 121 8.90 -0.29 6.66
C ASN A 121 7.66 -0.33 5.78
N LEU A 122 6.58 0.36 6.17
CA LEU A 122 5.37 0.45 5.37
C LEU A 122 5.60 1.21 4.06
N ALA A 123 6.38 2.30 4.07
CA ALA A 123 6.74 3.02 2.85
C ALA A 123 7.48 2.10 1.86
N LEU A 124 8.43 1.27 2.32
CA LEU A 124 9.11 0.29 1.46
C LEU A 124 8.14 -0.73 0.85
N MET A 125 7.11 -1.15 1.59
CA MET A 125 6.13 -2.11 1.09
C MET A 125 5.15 -1.49 0.09
N PHE A 126 4.79 -0.21 0.25
CA PHE A 126 3.73 0.43 -0.56
C PHE A 126 4.24 1.30 -1.70
N ALA A 127 5.45 1.89 -1.60
CA ALA A 127 6.03 2.69 -2.68
C ALA A 127 5.99 2.01 -4.08
N PRO A 128 6.27 0.69 -4.20
CA PRO A 128 6.15 0.00 -5.48
C PRO A 128 4.74 0.00 -6.08
N HIS A 129 3.72 0.01 -5.23
CA HIS A 129 2.33 -0.14 -5.64
C HIS A 129 1.63 1.20 -5.87
N ILE A 130 2.13 2.29 -5.28
CA ILE A 130 1.43 3.60 -5.32
C ILE A 130 2.18 4.68 -6.11
N LEU A 131 3.52 4.57 -6.24
CA LEU A 131 4.35 5.65 -6.78
C LEU A 131 5.00 5.29 -8.13
N TRP A 132 5.54 4.09 -8.29
CA TRP A 132 6.37 3.80 -9.47
C TRP A 132 5.54 3.58 -10.73
N PRO A 133 5.98 4.15 -11.87
CA PRO A 133 5.44 3.77 -13.15
C PRO A 133 5.66 2.27 -13.40
N ARG A 134 4.65 1.58 -13.95
CA ARG A 134 4.66 0.12 -14.15
C ARG A 134 5.90 -0.37 -14.93
N ASN A 135 6.46 0.49 -15.79
CA ASN A 135 7.66 0.23 -16.60
C ASN A 135 8.98 0.23 -15.78
N VAL A 136 8.96 0.71 -14.53
CA VAL A 136 10.14 0.86 -13.65
C VAL A 136 10.19 -0.22 -12.55
N SER A 137 9.11 -0.98 -12.37
CA SER A 137 8.99 -1.99 -11.30
C SER A 137 10.03 -3.11 -11.37
N ILE A 138 10.58 -3.40 -12.56
CA ILE A 138 11.63 -4.41 -12.75
C ILE A 138 12.96 -3.95 -12.13
N LEU A 139 13.26 -2.65 -12.16
CA LEU A 139 14.52 -2.11 -11.66
C LEU A 139 14.59 -2.10 -10.12
N PHE A 140 13.47 -1.91 -9.42
CA PHE A 140 13.46 -1.98 -7.95
C PHE A 140 13.73 -3.40 -7.43
N HIS A 141 13.19 -4.43 -8.09
CA HIS A 141 13.49 -5.82 -7.78
C HIS A 141 14.99 -6.15 -7.96
N ILE A 142 15.66 -5.49 -8.91
CA ILE A 142 17.10 -5.62 -9.15
C ILE A 142 17.90 -4.81 -8.12
N MET A 143 17.46 -3.60 -7.76
CA MET A 143 18.16 -2.73 -6.80
C MET A 143 18.09 -3.29 -5.37
N VAL A 144 16.94 -3.80 -4.93
CA VAL A 144 16.79 -4.39 -3.59
C VAL A 144 17.57 -5.71 -3.44
N LYS A 145 17.80 -6.44 -4.54
CA LYS A 145 18.65 -7.65 -4.52
C LYS A 145 20.15 -7.35 -4.51
N ARG A 146 20.58 -6.12 -4.79
CA ARG A 146 22.01 -5.74 -4.78
C ARG A 146 22.53 -5.29 -3.42
N GLU A 147 21.66 -5.12 -2.42
CA GLU A 147 22.04 -4.76 -1.04
C GLU A 147 21.94 -5.94 -0.05
N LYS A 148 22.04 -7.18 -0.55
CA LYS A 148 22.26 -8.38 0.27
C LYS A 148 23.52 -9.11 -0.14
#